data_AF-A0A921L1Y5-F1
#
_entry.id   AF-A0A921L1Y5-F1
#
_cell.length_a   1.000
_cell.length_b   1.000
_cell.length_c   1.000
_cell.angle_alpha   90.00
_cell.angle_beta   90.00
_cell.angle_gamma   90.00
#
_symmetry.space_group_name_H-M   'P 1'
#
loop_
_entity.id
_entity.type
_entity.pdbx_description
1 polymer ?
#
loop_
_entity_poly.entity_id
_entity_poly.type
_entity_poly.pdbx_seq_one_letter_code
_entity_poly.pdbx_strand_id
1 'polypeptide(L)'
;MIRINVTIEVKSEVRAQVVGLLREMSELSRQEKGCIGYEILENSRLNNVLMIIETWENEDLLAVHKGSGHFERIIPRVRELATEMCSQKFTDMASVNEAIVGRRSVRNYAPDKVCVETIERLLRAAMYAPSVKDRRPWEFFVIEEREYLDVLAGTLPEGLALRTAPVAILVCCNTRQAGLDGGNWPQELGASVQNLMLQAYGEKLGTTWIGIYPQMHRVHQVKTLFHLSSEFVPFAVVAIGKSVDGQMLAPERYDPSKIHFITR
;
A
#
# COMPACT_ATOMS: atom_id res chain seq x y z
N MET A 1 -13.83 -6.76 2.20
CA MET A 1 -13.55 -8.13 2.66
C MET A 1 -12.10 -8.24 3.10
N ILE A 2 -11.87 -9.06 4.11
CA ILE A 2 -10.58 -9.43 4.67
C ILE A 2 -10.51 -10.95 4.61
N ARG A 3 -9.38 -11.50 4.20
CA ARG A 3 -9.09 -12.91 4.26
C ARG A 3 -7.83 -13.14 5.07
N ILE A 4 -7.86 -14.07 6.01
CA ILE A 4 -6.69 -14.44 6.79
C ILE A 4 -6.45 -15.92 6.58
N ASN A 5 -5.22 -16.25 6.22
CA ASN A 5 -4.74 -17.61 6.18
C ASN A 5 -3.84 -17.82 7.40
N VAL A 6 -4.16 -18.80 8.22
CA VAL A 6 -3.32 -19.21 9.36
C VAL A 6 -2.78 -20.59 9.07
N THR A 7 -1.47 -20.73 8.97
CA THR A 7 -0.80 -22.04 8.88
C THR A 7 -0.43 -22.49 10.29
N ILE A 8 -0.72 -23.75 10.61
CA ILE A 8 -0.50 -24.32 11.94
C ILE A 8 0.24 -25.64 11.77
N GLU A 9 1.43 -25.76 12.35
CA GLU A 9 2.16 -27.00 12.45
C GLU A 9 1.92 -27.66 13.81
N VAL A 10 1.66 -28.97 13.81
CA VAL A 10 1.32 -29.73 15.01
C VAL A 10 2.02 -31.09 15.02
N LYS A 11 2.42 -31.55 16.21
CA LYS A 11 2.91 -32.94 16.36
C LYS A 11 1.76 -33.94 16.29
N SER A 12 2.05 -35.15 15.85
CA SER A 12 1.06 -36.21 15.62
C SER A 12 0.24 -36.55 16.87
N GLU A 13 0.83 -36.48 18.06
CA GLU A 13 0.21 -36.90 19.33
C GLU A 13 -0.90 -35.94 19.77
N VAL A 14 -0.80 -34.65 19.42
CA VAL A 14 -1.76 -33.60 19.79
C VAL A 14 -2.66 -33.19 18.63
N ARG A 15 -2.43 -33.71 17.42
CA ARG A 15 -3.16 -33.32 16.20
C ARG A 15 -4.67 -33.45 16.37
N ALA A 16 -5.16 -34.57 16.89
CA ALA A 16 -6.61 -34.79 17.07
C ALA A 16 -7.25 -33.76 18.01
N GLN A 17 -6.52 -33.37 19.06
CA GLN A 17 -6.95 -32.32 19.99
C GLN A 17 -7.02 -30.96 19.30
N VAL A 18 -6.00 -30.60 18.50
CA VAL A 18 -5.99 -29.34 17.76
C VAL A 18 -7.11 -29.30 16.72
N VAL A 19 -7.32 -30.38 15.96
CA VAL A 19 -8.42 -30.46 14.98
C VAL A 19 -9.78 -30.29 15.67
N GLY A 20 -9.98 -30.85 16.86
CA GLY A 20 -11.19 -30.66 17.65
C GLY A 20 -11.43 -29.18 18.00
N LEU A 21 -10.39 -28.51 18.51
CA LEU A 21 -10.42 -27.07 18.83
C LEU A 21 -10.71 -26.21 17.58
N LEU A 22 -10.08 -26.52 16.45
CA LEU A 22 -10.28 -25.78 15.20
C LEU A 22 -11.68 -25.98 14.60
N ARG A 23 -12.26 -27.17 14.75
CA ARG A 23 -13.66 -27.41 14.34
C ARG A 23 -14.63 -26.60 15.18
N GLU A 24 -14.45 -26.60 16.50
CA GLU A 24 -15.23 -25.76 17.41
C GLU A 24 -15.10 -24.27 17.05
N MET A 25 -13.86 -23.81 16.80
CA MET A 25 -13.59 -22.45 16.35
C MET A 25 -14.36 -22.10 15.07
N SER A 26 -14.34 -22.98 14.06
CA SER A 26 -15.04 -22.77 12.80
C SER A 26 -16.56 -22.72 12.97
N GLU A 27 -17.14 -23.64 13.75
CA GLU A 27 -18.58 -23.69 14.01
C GLU A 27 -19.10 -22.45 14.72
N LEU A 28 -18.36 -21.94 15.70
CA LEU A 28 -18.73 -20.73 16.44
C LEU A 28 -18.52 -19.47 15.58
N SER A 29 -17.39 -19.37 14.87
CA SER A 29 -17.07 -18.19 14.06
C SER A 29 -18.04 -17.99 12.90
N ARG A 30 -18.51 -19.09 12.27
CA ARG A 30 -19.50 -19.03 11.18
C ARG A 30 -20.86 -18.46 11.61
N GLN A 31 -21.15 -18.42 12.90
CA GLN A 31 -22.40 -17.85 13.44
C GLN A 31 -22.26 -16.35 13.71
N GLU A 32 -21.05 -15.81 13.68
CA GLU A 32 -20.81 -14.40 13.97
C GLU A 32 -21.17 -13.50 12.80
N LYS A 33 -21.71 -12.32 13.14
CA LYS A 33 -22.02 -11.29 12.17
C LYS A 33 -20.76 -10.87 11.41
N GLY A 34 -20.81 -10.92 10.08
CA GLY A 34 -19.69 -10.53 9.22
C GLY A 34 -18.69 -11.63 8.91
N CYS A 35 -18.85 -12.85 9.46
CA CYS A 35 -18.11 -14.01 9.00
C CYS A 35 -18.67 -14.45 7.63
N ILE A 36 -17.87 -14.28 6.57
CA ILE A 36 -18.22 -14.70 5.21
C ILE A 36 -17.85 -16.17 5.00
N GLY A 37 -16.77 -16.63 5.63
CA GLY A 37 -16.34 -18.03 5.58
C GLY A 37 -15.27 -18.33 6.61
N TYR A 38 -15.25 -19.56 7.11
CA TYR A 38 -14.25 -20.03 8.07
C TYR A 38 -14.01 -21.52 7.83
N GLU A 39 -12.94 -21.85 7.11
CA GLU A 39 -12.61 -23.20 6.68
C GLU A 39 -11.37 -23.72 7.41
N ILE A 40 -11.41 -25.01 7.76
CA ILE A 40 -10.25 -25.73 8.28
C ILE A 40 -9.81 -26.72 7.21
N LEU A 41 -8.57 -26.58 6.75
CA LEU A 41 -7.99 -27.42 5.70
C LEU A 41 -6.81 -28.22 6.25
N GLU A 42 -6.63 -29.42 5.70
CA GLU A 42 -5.48 -30.28 5.97
C GLU A 42 -4.55 -30.29 4.75
N ASN A 43 -3.24 -30.20 4.98
CA ASN A 43 -2.27 -30.27 3.88
C ASN A 43 -2.12 -31.72 3.41
N SER A 44 -2.29 -31.97 2.10
CA SER A 44 -2.25 -33.31 1.51
C SER A 44 -0.85 -33.92 1.40
N ARG A 45 0.20 -33.12 1.61
CA ARG A 45 1.61 -33.56 1.54
C ARG A 45 2.28 -33.54 2.91
N LEU A 46 1.90 -32.60 3.76
CA LEU A 46 2.51 -32.38 5.08
C LEU A 46 1.48 -32.70 6.16
N ASN A 47 1.49 -33.94 6.65
CA ASN A 47 0.50 -34.45 7.61
C ASN A 47 0.54 -33.75 8.98
N ASN A 48 1.59 -32.97 9.25
CA ASN A 48 1.72 -32.12 10.44
C ASN A 48 1.16 -30.71 10.24
N VAL A 49 0.68 -30.34 9.05
CA VAL A 49 0.23 -28.98 8.73
C VAL A 49 -1.28 -28.91 8.58
N LEU A 50 -1.87 -27.92 9.24
CA LEU A 50 -3.26 -27.50 9.15
C LEU A 50 -3.32 -26.05 8.68
N MET A 51 -4.43 -25.64 8.08
CA MET A 51 -4.67 -24.26 7.70
C MET A 51 -6.07 -23.81 8.12
N ILE A 52 -6.14 -22.67 8.81
CA ILE A 52 -7.38 -21.90 8.93
C ILE A 52 -7.42 -20.94 7.76
N ILE A 53 -8.58 -20.86 7.13
CA ILE A 53 -8.89 -19.84 6.16
C ILE A 53 -10.15 -19.14 6.63
N GLU A 54 -10.01 -17.90 7.08
CA GLU A 54 -11.14 -17.07 7.51
C GLU A 54 -11.34 -15.89 6.55
N THR A 55 -12.59 -15.55 6.29
CA THR A 55 -13.00 -14.43 5.45
C THR A 55 -14.02 -13.60 6.21
N TRP A 56 -13.73 -12.32 6.37
CA TRP A 56 -14.52 -11.35 7.13
C TRP A 56 -14.94 -10.18 6.24
N GLU A 57 -16.11 -9.60 6.53
CA GLU A 57 -16.64 -8.47 5.77
C GLU A 57 -15.73 -7.23 5.87
N ASN A 58 -15.33 -6.86 7.09
CA ASN A 58 -14.53 -5.67 7.39
C ASN A 58 -13.70 -5.83 8.69
N GLU A 59 -12.89 -4.81 9.00
CA GLU A 59 -11.95 -4.84 10.13
C GLU A 59 -12.65 -4.83 11.49
N ASP A 60 -13.75 -4.07 11.61
CA ASP A 60 -14.46 -3.90 12.88
C ASP A 60 -15.08 -5.22 13.33
N LEU A 61 -15.69 -5.96 12.41
CA LEU A 61 -16.28 -7.27 12.69
C LEU A 61 -15.21 -8.33 12.99
N LEU A 62 -14.05 -8.26 12.32
CA LEU A 62 -12.89 -9.09 12.67
C LEU A 62 -12.34 -8.76 14.06
N ALA A 63 -12.36 -7.48 14.48
CA ALA A 63 -11.92 -7.09 15.82
C ALA A 63 -12.88 -7.61 16.89
N VAL A 64 -14.19 -7.57 16.64
CA VAL A 64 -15.22 -8.20 17.50
C VAL A 64 -14.96 -9.70 17.61
N HIS A 65 -14.70 -10.39 16.50
CA HIS A 65 -14.35 -11.81 16.50
C HIS A 65 -13.13 -12.12 17.39
N LYS A 66 -12.06 -11.32 17.29
CA LYS A 66 -10.84 -11.50 18.09
C LYS A 66 -11.05 -11.28 19.59
N GLY A 67 -12.10 -10.56 19.98
CA GLY A 67 -12.52 -10.37 21.38
C GLY A 67 -13.67 -11.29 21.81
N SER A 68 -14.05 -12.27 20.98
CA SER A 68 -15.10 -13.22 21.33
C SER A 68 -14.61 -14.23 22.38
N GLY A 69 -15.53 -14.73 23.20
CA GLY A 69 -15.19 -15.70 24.25
C GLY A 69 -14.62 -17.01 23.72
N HIS A 70 -14.98 -17.43 22.50
CA HIS A 70 -14.37 -18.62 21.88
C HIS A 70 -12.98 -18.34 21.31
N PHE A 71 -12.75 -17.18 20.71
CA PHE A 71 -11.40 -16.81 20.25
C PHE A 71 -10.42 -16.78 21.43
N GLU A 72 -10.79 -16.10 22.50
CA GLU A 72 -9.96 -15.97 23.72
C GLU A 72 -9.72 -17.30 24.43
N ARG A 73 -10.65 -18.25 24.33
CA ARG A 73 -10.48 -19.59 24.92
C ARG A 73 -9.69 -20.55 24.01
N ILE A 74 -9.99 -20.56 22.72
CA ILE A 74 -9.54 -21.61 21.79
C ILE A 74 -8.16 -21.29 21.23
N ILE A 75 -7.94 -20.05 20.74
CA ILE A 75 -6.70 -19.72 20.03
C ILE A 75 -5.44 -19.83 20.92
N PRO A 76 -5.44 -19.40 22.19
CA PRO A 76 -4.29 -19.63 23.07
C PRO A 76 -3.99 -21.12 23.24
N ARG A 77 -5.01 -21.97 23.39
CA ARG A 77 -4.83 -23.41 23.52
C ARG A 77 -4.28 -24.06 22.25
N VAL A 78 -4.73 -23.61 21.07
CA VAL A 78 -4.18 -24.04 19.79
C VAL A 78 -2.70 -23.64 19.68
N ARG A 79 -2.34 -22.41 20.08
CA ARG A 79 -0.95 -21.94 20.09
C ARG A 79 -0.05 -22.74 21.02
N GLU A 80 -0.54 -23.15 22.18
CA GLU A 80 0.22 -24.01 23.11
C GLU A 80 0.52 -25.40 22.53
N LEU A 81 -0.41 -25.95 21.74
CA LEU A 81 -0.28 -27.28 21.15
C LEU A 81 0.47 -27.29 19.82
N ALA A 82 0.50 -26.16 19.12
CA ALA A 82 1.20 -25.99 17.85
C ALA A 82 2.71 -25.88 18.05
N THR A 83 3.49 -26.46 17.13
CA THR A 83 4.93 -26.20 17.04
C THR A 83 5.20 -24.85 16.37
N GLU A 84 4.36 -24.48 15.41
CA GLU A 84 4.40 -23.18 14.75
C GLU A 84 2.99 -22.75 14.35
N MET A 85 2.72 -21.43 14.42
CA MET A 85 1.46 -20.85 13.95
C MET A 85 1.73 -19.46 13.35
N CYS A 86 1.50 -19.33 12.05
CA CYS A 86 1.76 -18.10 11.29
C CYS A 86 0.47 -17.62 10.61
N SER A 87 0.17 -16.33 10.71
CA SER A 87 -0.98 -15.72 10.04
C SER A 87 -0.56 -14.73 8.97
N GLN A 88 -1.26 -14.80 7.83
CA GLN A 88 -1.13 -13.87 6.72
C GLN A 88 -2.49 -13.25 6.45
N LYS A 89 -2.54 -11.92 6.51
CA LYS A 89 -3.77 -11.16 6.27
C LYS A 89 -3.74 -10.56 4.88
N PHE A 90 -4.75 -10.87 4.11
CA PHE A 90 -5.07 -10.34 2.80
C PHE A 90 -6.29 -9.44 2.98
N THR A 91 -6.21 -8.18 2.62
CA THR A 91 -7.39 -7.34 2.50
C THR A 91 -7.77 -7.25 1.04
N ASP A 92 -9.04 -6.96 0.74
CA ASP A 92 -9.39 -6.42 -0.57
C ASP A 92 -8.56 -5.15 -0.75
N MET A 93 -7.44 -5.27 -1.45
CA MET A 93 -6.87 -4.12 -2.14
C MET A 93 -7.98 -3.56 -3.00
N ALA A 94 -8.11 -2.24 -3.04
CA ALA A 94 -9.02 -1.63 -4.00
C ALA A 94 -8.77 -2.27 -5.37
N SER A 95 -9.83 -2.72 -6.02
CA SER A 95 -9.73 -3.16 -7.41
C SER A 95 -9.07 -2.05 -8.22
N VAL A 96 -8.43 -2.41 -9.33
CA VAL A 96 -7.76 -1.42 -10.18
C VAL A 96 -8.70 -0.26 -10.54
N ASN A 97 -9.97 -0.56 -10.80
CA ASN A 97 -10.98 0.46 -11.08
C ASN A 97 -11.29 1.36 -9.87
N GLU A 98 -11.48 0.77 -8.68
CA GLU A 98 -11.68 1.55 -7.44
C GLU A 98 -10.48 2.43 -7.12
N ALA A 99 -9.26 1.97 -7.37
CA ALA A 99 -8.06 2.78 -7.19
C ALA A 99 -8.02 3.93 -8.20
N ILE A 100 -8.29 3.67 -9.48
CA ILE A 100 -8.27 4.70 -10.53
C ILE A 100 -9.32 5.77 -10.28
N VAL A 101 -10.56 5.38 -10.00
CA VAL A 101 -11.70 6.29 -9.83
C VAL A 101 -11.72 6.91 -8.43
N GLY A 102 -11.34 6.17 -7.39
CA GLY A 102 -11.43 6.62 -5.99
C GLY A 102 -10.25 7.43 -5.49
N ARG A 103 -9.05 7.30 -6.10
CA ARG A 103 -7.86 8.02 -5.65
C ARG A 103 -8.03 9.54 -5.81
N ARG A 104 -7.80 10.24 -4.70
CA ARG A 104 -7.76 11.71 -4.61
C ARG A 104 -6.45 12.19 -3.99
N SER A 105 -6.18 13.48 -4.14
CA SER A 105 -5.08 14.13 -3.42
C SER A 105 -5.46 14.33 -1.96
N VAL A 106 -4.78 13.62 -1.04
CA VAL A 106 -4.90 13.79 0.41
C VAL A 106 -3.83 14.75 0.88
N ARG A 107 -4.18 15.76 1.66
CA ARG A 107 -3.24 16.84 2.04
C ARG A 107 -3.05 16.99 3.55
N ASN A 108 -3.68 16.13 4.34
CA ASN A 108 -3.51 16.10 5.77
C ASN A 108 -3.44 14.64 6.25
N TYR A 109 -2.46 14.34 7.08
CA TYR A 109 -2.11 12.97 7.43
C TYR A 109 -2.01 12.79 8.93
N ALA A 110 -2.37 11.58 9.38
CA ALA A 110 -2.20 11.15 10.74
C ALA A 110 -0.69 10.93 11.01
N PRO A 111 -0.23 11.06 12.28
CA PRO A 111 1.18 10.94 12.63
C PRO A 111 1.71 9.50 12.56
N ASP A 112 0.85 8.51 12.31
CA ASP A 112 1.20 7.11 12.15
C ASP A 112 2.32 6.94 11.10
N LYS A 113 3.39 6.23 11.49
CA LYS A 113 4.46 5.87 10.55
C LYS A 113 3.94 4.91 9.49
N VAL A 114 4.49 5.02 8.28
CA VAL A 114 4.29 4.05 7.21
C VAL A 114 5.39 3.00 7.31
N CYS A 115 5.03 1.72 7.42
CA CYS A 115 6.01 0.64 7.53
C CYS A 115 6.91 0.56 6.28
N VAL A 116 8.17 0.17 6.46
CA VAL A 116 9.16 0.05 5.38
C VAL A 116 8.68 -0.91 4.29
N GLU A 117 8.07 -2.02 4.68
CA GLU A 117 7.52 -3.02 3.74
C GLU A 117 6.40 -2.42 2.87
N THR A 118 5.63 -1.48 3.42
CA THR A 118 4.64 -0.72 2.66
C THR A 118 5.32 0.20 1.66
N ILE A 119 6.31 0.98 2.08
CA ILE A 119 7.09 1.86 1.20
C ILE A 119 7.71 1.06 0.04
N GLU A 120 8.30 -0.11 0.32
CA GLU A 120 8.85 -1.00 -0.69
C GLU A 120 7.80 -1.48 -1.71
N ARG A 121 6.58 -1.81 -1.27
CA ARG A 121 5.48 -2.16 -2.19
C ARG A 121 5.06 -0.98 -3.06
N LEU A 122 5.01 0.23 -2.51
CA LEU A 122 4.72 1.45 -3.27
C LEU A 122 5.78 1.69 -4.36
N LEU A 123 7.06 1.57 -3.99
CA LEU A 123 8.19 1.73 -4.90
C LEU A 123 8.22 0.65 -5.97
N ARG A 124 7.93 -0.60 -5.61
CA ARG A 124 7.80 -1.71 -6.57
C ARG A 124 6.73 -1.40 -7.61
N ALA A 125 5.55 -0.94 -7.20
CA ALA A 125 4.51 -0.53 -8.14
C ALA A 125 4.97 0.61 -9.05
N ALA A 126 5.68 1.61 -8.50
CA ALA A 126 6.27 2.70 -9.26
C ALA A 126 7.23 2.22 -10.36
N MET A 127 8.04 1.19 -10.07
CA MET A 127 9.02 0.60 -11.00
C MET A 127 8.41 -0.29 -12.09
N TYR A 128 7.12 -0.64 -11.98
CA TYR A 128 6.37 -1.35 -13.05
C TYR A 128 5.77 -0.39 -14.09
N ALA A 129 6.10 0.89 -14.06
CA ALA A 129 5.71 1.83 -15.11
C ALA A 129 6.30 1.46 -16.47
N PRO A 130 5.65 1.84 -17.59
CA PRO A 130 6.26 1.71 -18.91
C PRO A 130 7.50 2.59 -19.01
N SER A 131 8.53 2.10 -19.71
CA SER A 131 9.76 2.85 -19.97
C SER A 131 10.19 2.77 -21.43
N VAL A 132 10.65 3.90 -21.96
CA VAL A 132 11.18 4.03 -23.32
C VAL A 132 12.47 3.23 -23.43
N LYS A 133 12.49 2.25 -24.34
CA LYS A 133 13.60 1.31 -24.52
C LYS A 133 13.99 0.59 -23.22
N ASP A 134 13.05 0.47 -22.29
CA ASP A 134 13.25 -0.15 -20.97
C ASP A 134 14.43 0.42 -20.17
N ARG A 135 14.66 1.74 -20.29
CA ARG A 135 15.77 2.46 -19.66
C ARG A 135 15.59 2.64 -18.14
N ARG A 136 14.35 2.70 -17.68
CA ARG A 136 13.93 2.81 -16.28
C ARG A 136 14.64 3.96 -15.52
N PRO A 137 14.56 5.21 -16.03
CA PRO A 137 15.37 6.31 -15.53
C PRO A 137 14.92 6.87 -14.16
N TRP A 138 13.96 6.26 -13.50
CA TRP A 138 13.42 6.71 -12.22
C TRP A 138 14.35 6.36 -11.07
N GLU A 139 14.53 7.32 -10.17
CA GLU A 139 15.26 7.18 -8.92
C GLU A 139 14.37 7.69 -7.80
N PHE A 140 14.38 7.00 -6.66
CA PHE A 140 13.47 7.29 -5.55
C PHE A 140 14.27 7.56 -4.28
N PHE A 141 14.08 8.74 -3.71
CA PHE A 141 14.69 9.14 -2.44
C PHE A 141 13.57 9.20 -1.40
N VAL A 142 13.61 8.28 -0.42
CA VAL A 142 12.64 8.22 0.68
C VAL A 142 13.06 9.22 1.76
N ILE A 143 12.11 10.05 2.19
CA ILE A 143 12.34 11.14 3.15
C ILE A 143 11.35 10.96 4.30
N GLU A 144 11.84 10.53 5.45
CA GLU A 144 11.08 10.44 6.71
C GLU A 144 11.49 11.51 7.73
N GLU A 145 12.65 12.13 7.53
CA GLU A 145 13.21 13.11 8.45
C GLU A 145 12.39 14.41 8.43
N ARG A 146 11.82 14.75 9.60
CA ARG A 146 10.83 15.84 9.75
C ARG A 146 11.38 17.19 9.28
N GLU A 147 12.64 17.47 9.58
CA GLU A 147 13.32 18.70 9.19
C GLU A 147 13.31 18.89 7.66
N TYR A 148 13.68 17.85 6.90
CA TYR A 148 13.67 17.92 5.43
C TYR A 148 12.26 18.06 4.86
N LEU A 149 11.27 17.39 5.44
CA LEU A 149 9.87 17.51 5.02
C LEU A 149 9.33 18.92 5.26
N ASP A 150 9.67 19.56 6.38
CA ASP A 150 9.26 20.94 6.69
C ASP A 150 9.93 21.98 5.80
N VAL A 151 11.21 21.80 5.51
CA VAL A 151 11.94 22.67 4.55
C VAL A 151 11.33 22.54 3.16
N LEU A 152 11.04 21.33 2.68
CA LEU A 152 10.33 21.13 1.41
C LEU A 152 8.94 21.76 1.41
N ALA A 153 8.20 21.67 2.52
CA ALA A 153 6.87 22.26 2.65
C ALA A 153 6.87 23.79 2.50
N GLY A 154 7.93 24.45 2.98
CA GLY A 154 8.13 25.89 2.82
C GLY A 154 8.71 26.29 1.46
N THR A 155 9.43 25.38 0.80
CA THR A 155 10.11 25.64 -0.48
C THR A 155 9.16 25.49 -1.67
N LEU A 156 8.25 24.51 -1.64
CA LEU A 156 7.38 24.18 -2.77
C LEU A 156 6.00 24.84 -2.62
N PRO A 157 5.44 25.51 -3.65
CA PRO A 157 4.16 26.25 -3.54
C PRO A 157 2.95 25.43 -3.08
N GLU A 158 2.92 24.14 -3.40
CA GLU A 158 1.86 23.20 -2.98
C GLU A 158 2.39 22.18 -1.96
N GLY A 159 3.50 22.52 -1.29
CA GLY A 159 4.22 21.64 -0.37
C GLY A 159 3.58 21.48 1.01
N LEU A 160 2.53 22.25 1.34
CA LEU A 160 1.95 22.27 2.71
C LEU A 160 1.53 20.89 3.24
N ALA A 161 1.12 19.98 2.35
CA ALA A 161 0.80 18.60 2.72
C ALA A 161 1.97 17.86 3.39
N LEU A 162 3.21 18.24 3.08
CA LEU A 162 4.40 17.64 3.68
C LEU A 162 4.52 17.92 5.17
N ARG A 163 3.90 19.00 5.69
CA ARG A 163 3.97 19.36 7.12
C ARG A 163 3.42 18.28 8.05
N THR A 164 2.42 17.53 7.58
CA THR A 164 1.81 16.45 8.37
C THR A 164 2.11 15.06 7.82
N ALA A 165 2.69 14.95 6.62
CA ALA A 165 3.06 13.67 6.04
C ALA A 165 4.14 12.97 6.88
N PRO A 166 3.94 11.70 7.28
CA PRO A 166 4.97 10.91 7.97
C PRO A 166 6.13 10.50 7.04
N VAL A 167 5.89 10.42 5.73
CA VAL A 167 6.91 10.11 4.73
C VAL A 167 6.63 10.81 3.41
N ALA A 168 7.68 11.15 2.66
CA ALA A 168 7.58 11.55 1.28
C ALA A 168 8.59 10.81 0.41
N ILE A 169 8.26 10.65 -0.87
CA ILE A 169 9.15 10.07 -1.88
C ILE A 169 9.48 11.15 -2.90
N LEU A 170 10.73 11.59 -2.93
CA LEU A 170 11.26 12.43 -4.00
C LEU A 170 11.60 11.53 -5.19
N VAL A 171 10.91 11.76 -6.31
CA VAL A 171 11.13 11.04 -7.56
C VAL A 171 12.01 11.91 -8.46
N CYS A 172 13.11 11.33 -8.91
CA CYS A 172 14.09 11.97 -9.78
C CYS A 172 14.26 11.17 -11.07
N CYS A 173 14.67 11.87 -12.13
CA CYS A 173 15.16 11.24 -13.34
C CYS A 173 16.69 11.15 -13.30
N ASN A 174 17.26 9.98 -13.54
CA ASN A 174 18.68 9.80 -13.83
C ASN A 174 18.95 10.09 -15.31
N THR A 175 19.52 11.25 -15.62
CA THR A 175 19.76 11.67 -17.00
C THR A 175 20.79 10.81 -17.73
N ARG A 176 21.63 10.06 -17.01
CA ARG A 176 22.54 9.08 -17.63
C ARG A 176 21.79 7.87 -18.19
N GLN A 177 20.63 7.55 -17.62
CA GLN A 177 19.78 6.45 -18.06
C GLN A 177 18.69 6.91 -19.03
N ALA A 178 18.21 8.16 -18.90
CA ALA A 178 17.12 8.71 -19.70
C ALA A 178 17.39 8.73 -21.22
N GLY A 179 18.65 8.65 -21.63
CA GLY A 179 19.07 8.67 -23.03
C GLY A 179 19.26 10.08 -23.59
N LEU A 180 20.02 10.16 -24.70
CA LEU A 180 20.39 11.42 -25.35
C LEU A 180 19.27 12.07 -26.17
N ASP A 181 18.10 11.42 -26.29
CA ASP A 181 16.96 11.83 -27.11
C ASP A 181 16.03 12.85 -26.43
N GLY A 182 16.38 13.34 -25.23
CA GLY A 182 15.88 14.64 -24.77
C GLY A 182 14.46 14.70 -24.21
N GLY A 183 13.88 13.60 -23.72
CA GLY A 183 12.89 13.76 -22.64
C GLY A 183 11.46 13.30 -22.90
N ASN A 184 11.30 11.99 -23.12
CA ASN A 184 10.07 11.32 -22.69
C ASN A 184 10.11 10.90 -21.22
N TRP A 185 11.25 11.06 -20.54
CA TRP A 185 11.38 10.74 -19.12
C TRP A 185 10.30 11.39 -18.23
N PRO A 186 9.78 12.61 -18.49
CA PRO A 186 8.69 13.15 -17.66
C PRO A 186 7.39 12.33 -17.79
N GLN A 187 7.14 11.70 -18.94
CA GLN A 187 5.99 10.82 -19.16
C GLN A 187 6.19 9.49 -18.42
N GLU A 188 7.40 8.93 -18.50
CA GLU A 188 7.78 7.69 -17.80
C GLU A 188 7.68 7.86 -16.28
N LEU A 189 8.24 8.94 -15.74
CA LEU A 189 8.15 9.26 -14.33
C LEU A 189 6.74 9.64 -13.90
N GLY A 190 5.94 10.26 -14.79
CA GLY A 190 4.54 10.51 -14.51
C GLY A 190 3.71 9.23 -14.36
N ALA A 191 3.96 8.24 -15.22
CA ALA A 191 3.36 6.91 -15.07
C ALA A 191 3.86 6.20 -13.80
N SER A 192 5.16 6.34 -13.46
CA SER A 192 5.75 5.81 -12.24
C SER A 192 5.10 6.38 -10.97
N VAL A 193 4.97 7.72 -10.89
CA VAL A 193 4.29 8.37 -9.77
C VAL A 193 2.81 7.95 -9.72
N GLN A 194 2.13 7.84 -10.85
CA GLN A 194 0.73 7.40 -10.87
C GLN A 194 0.56 5.97 -10.33
N ASN A 195 1.44 5.03 -10.71
CA ASN A 195 1.41 3.67 -10.17
C ASN A 195 1.59 3.66 -8.64
N LEU A 196 2.57 4.43 -8.14
CA LEU A 196 2.83 4.59 -6.72
C LEU A 196 1.58 5.08 -5.98
N MET A 197 0.91 6.11 -6.51
CA MET A 197 -0.27 6.69 -5.89
C MET A 197 -1.49 5.74 -5.91
N LEU A 198 -1.66 4.94 -6.97
CA LEU A 198 -2.71 3.93 -7.05
C LEU A 198 -2.47 2.78 -6.07
N GLN A 199 -1.23 2.30 -5.97
CA GLN A 199 -0.86 1.29 -4.99
C GLN A 199 -1.11 1.80 -3.57
N ALA A 200 -0.72 3.04 -3.26
CA ALA A 200 -0.96 3.65 -1.96
C ALA A 200 -2.45 3.71 -1.62
N TYR A 201 -3.32 4.06 -2.58
CA TYR A 201 -4.76 4.02 -2.37
C TYR A 201 -5.27 2.61 -2.03
N GLY A 202 -4.81 1.59 -2.75
CA GLY A 202 -5.14 0.19 -2.48
C GLY A 202 -4.72 -0.25 -1.06
N GLU A 203 -3.61 0.28 -0.56
CA GLU A 203 -3.11 0.06 0.81
C GLU A 203 -3.73 1.01 1.85
N LYS A 204 -4.83 1.70 1.50
CA LYS A 204 -5.57 2.63 2.36
C LYS A 204 -4.73 3.82 2.85
N LEU A 205 -3.71 4.21 2.07
CA LEU A 205 -2.93 5.41 2.28
C LEU A 205 -3.42 6.55 1.36
N GLY A 206 -3.33 7.76 1.87
CA GLY A 206 -3.49 8.99 1.10
C GLY A 206 -2.18 9.41 0.46
N THR A 207 -2.26 10.03 -0.71
CA THR A 207 -1.10 10.63 -1.38
C THR A 207 -1.42 12.00 -1.97
N THR A 208 -0.42 12.86 -2.09
CA THR A 208 -0.47 14.04 -2.96
C THR A 208 0.83 14.19 -3.74
N TRP A 209 0.71 14.32 -5.05
CA TRP A 209 1.80 14.71 -5.95
C TRP A 209 2.06 16.22 -5.84
N ILE A 210 3.29 16.59 -5.51
CA ILE A 210 3.78 17.97 -5.50
C ILE A 210 4.80 18.15 -6.64
N GLY A 211 4.46 18.99 -7.63
CA GLY A 211 5.25 19.15 -8.86
C GLY A 211 6.50 20.00 -8.69
N ILE A 212 7.63 19.50 -9.20
CA ILE A 212 8.93 20.21 -9.22
C ILE A 212 9.31 20.57 -10.66
N TYR A 213 9.45 19.57 -11.53
CA TYR A 213 9.69 19.77 -12.96
C TYR A 213 8.36 20.13 -13.67
N PRO A 214 8.34 20.99 -14.71
CA PRO A 214 9.47 21.61 -15.43
C PRO A 214 9.99 22.93 -14.85
N GLN A 215 9.57 23.34 -13.66
CA GLN A 215 9.98 24.62 -13.09
C GLN A 215 11.43 24.54 -12.57
N MET A 216 12.39 24.92 -13.41
CA MET A 216 13.84 24.75 -13.14
C MET A 216 14.34 25.45 -11.87
N HIS A 217 13.70 26.53 -11.42
CA HIS A 217 14.03 27.14 -10.13
C HIS A 217 13.75 26.18 -8.96
N ARG A 218 12.65 25.41 -9.02
CA ARG A 218 12.32 24.38 -8.01
C ARG A 218 13.26 23.21 -8.10
N VAL A 219 13.59 22.77 -9.32
CA VAL A 219 14.58 21.72 -9.56
C VAL A 219 15.92 22.10 -8.89
N HIS A 220 16.38 23.33 -9.09
CA HIS A 220 17.61 23.82 -8.48
C HIS A 220 17.52 23.89 -6.94
N GLN A 221 16.43 24.42 -6.38
CA GLN A 221 16.23 24.48 -4.93
C GLN A 221 16.29 23.08 -4.30
N VAL A 222 15.58 22.11 -4.86
CA VAL A 222 15.55 20.72 -4.34
C VAL A 222 16.89 20.02 -4.53
N LYS A 223 17.58 20.23 -5.66
CA LYS A 223 18.95 19.74 -5.85
C LYS A 223 19.90 20.25 -4.78
N THR A 224 19.85 21.54 -4.50
CA THR A 224 20.71 22.17 -3.48
C THR A 224 20.38 21.65 -2.09
N LEU A 225 19.08 21.52 -1.75
CA LEU A 225 18.63 21.02 -0.45
C LEU A 225 19.15 19.61 -0.13
N PHE A 226 19.13 18.70 -1.11
CA PHE A 226 19.55 17.31 -0.92
C PHE A 226 20.96 17.01 -1.45
N HIS A 227 21.71 18.04 -1.85
CA HIS A 227 23.04 17.90 -2.47
C HIS A 227 23.08 16.86 -3.62
N LEU A 228 22.03 16.86 -4.45
CA LEU A 228 21.91 15.89 -5.54
C LEU A 228 22.96 16.17 -6.62
N SER A 229 23.54 15.09 -7.16
CA SER A 229 24.45 15.19 -8.30
C SER A 229 23.73 15.72 -9.54
N SER A 230 24.51 16.22 -10.50
CA SER A 230 23.97 16.85 -11.71
C SER A 230 23.07 15.92 -12.53
N GLU A 231 23.34 14.62 -12.52
CA GLU A 231 22.54 13.64 -13.27
C GLU A 231 21.12 13.43 -12.76
N PHE A 232 20.83 13.69 -11.48
CA PHE A 232 19.48 13.49 -10.95
C PHE A 232 18.65 14.75 -11.13
N VAL A 233 17.56 14.68 -11.90
CA VAL A 233 16.63 15.81 -12.09
C VAL A 233 15.39 15.55 -11.24
N PRO A 234 15.17 16.28 -10.12
CA PRO A 234 13.92 16.28 -9.38
C PRO A 234 12.69 16.48 -10.25
N PHE A 235 11.77 15.52 -10.23
CA PHE A 235 10.53 15.54 -10.99
C PHE A 235 9.34 15.93 -10.11
N ALA A 236 9.15 15.22 -9.01
CA ALA A 236 8.04 15.39 -8.10
C ALA A 236 8.40 14.91 -6.69
N VAL A 237 7.69 15.41 -5.69
CA VAL A 237 7.64 14.83 -4.35
C VAL A 237 6.24 14.28 -4.13
N VAL A 238 6.13 13.04 -3.68
CA VAL A 238 4.85 12.44 -3.28
C VAL A 238 4.80 12.38 -1.77
N ALA A 239 3.90 13.18 -1.16
CA ALA A 239 3.58 13.07 0.26
C ALA A 239 2.67 11.84 0.48
N ILE A 240 2.92 11.05 1.54
CA ILE A 240 2.24 9.78 1.78
C ILE A 240 1.93 9.65 3.28
N GLY A 241 0.74 9.15 3.61
CA GLY A 241 0.36 8.85 4.98
C GLY A 241 -1.10 8.44 5.10
N LYS A 242 -1.54 8.09 6.31
CA LYS A 242 -2.96 7.81 6.57
C LYS A 242 -3.76 9.11 6.56
N SER A 243 -4.86 9.17 5.80
CA SER A 243 -5.73 10.35 5.75
C SER A 243 -6.42 10.59 7.10
N VAL A 244 -6.40 11.83 7.61
CA VAL A 244 -7.20 12.21 8.80
C VAL A 244 -8.67 12.48 8.47
N ASP A 245 -8.97 12.84 7.22
CA ASP A 245 -10.32 13.18 6.76
C ASP A 245 -11.16 11.93 6.42
N GLY A 246 -10.67 10.73 6.75
CA GLY A 246 -11.26 9.46 6.34
C GLY A 246 -11.19 9.21 4.82
N GLN A 247 -11.89 8.16 4.38
CA GLN A 247 -12.10 7.87 2.96
C GLN A 247 -13.22 8.77 2.42
N MET A 248 -12.84 9.78 1.65
CA MET A 248 -13.79 10.52 0.80
C MET A 248 -13.59 10.07 -0.64
N LEU A 249 -14.70 9.83 -1.34
CA LEU A 249 -14.69 9.50 -2.76
C LEU A 249 -14.20 10.69 -3.58
N ALA A 250 -13.42 10.43 -4.63
CA ALA A 250 -13.10 11.46 -5.61
C ALA A 250 -14.38 11.89 -6.35
N PRO A 251 -14.49 13.17 -6.74
CA PRO A 251 -15.61 13.60 -7.58
C PRO A 251 -15.54 12.93 -8.96
N GLU A 252 -16.70 12.76 -9.59
CA GLU A 252 -16.79 12.33 -10.99
C GLU A 252 -16.01 13.30 -11.91
N ARG A 253 -15.24 12.74 -12.83
CA ARG A 253 -14.39 13.50 -13.77
C ARG A 253 -14.67 13.18 -15.24
N TYR A 254 -15.52 12.20 -15.52
CA TYR A 254 -15.91 11.87 -16.88
C TYR A 254 -16.56 13.08 -17.56
N ASP A 255 -15.97 13.52 -18.67
CA ASP A 255 -16.46 14.63 -19.47
C ASP A 255 -16.54 14.19 -20.94
N PRO A 256 -17.75 13.89 -21.45
CA PRO A 256 -17.92 13.45 -22.83
C PRO A 256 -17.49 14.51 -23.85
N SER A 257 -17.38 15.79 -23.49
CA SER A 257 -16.92 16.85 -24.39
C SER A 257 -15.42 16.74 -24.75
N LYS A 258 -14.66 15.97 -23.96
CA LYS A 258 -13.24 15.68 -24.22
C LYS A 258 -13.03 14.49 -25.17
N ILE A 259 -14.10 13.85 -25.64
CA ILE A 259 -14.04 12.66 -26.49
C ILE A 259 -14.34 13.06 -27.93
N HIS A 260 -13.40 12.78 -28.83
CA HIS A 260 -13.51 13.12 -30.26
C HIS A 260 -13.41 11.85 -31.10
N PHE A 261 -14.51 11.47 -31.76
CA PHE A 261 -14.50 10.38 -32.75
C PHE A 261 -14.14 10.96 -34.12
N ILE A 262 -13.04 10.49 -34.72
CA ILE A 262 -12.55 11.02 -36.01
C ILE A 262 -13.31 10.39 -37.19
N THR A 263 -13.81 9.16 -37.05
CA THR A 263 -14.43 8.39 -38.15
C THR A 263 -15.67 7.60 -37.73
N ARG A 264 -16.40 8.05 -36.70
CA ARG A 264 -17.66 7.44 -36.30
C ARG A 264 -18.84 8.17 -36.92
#